data_AF-A0A8E7B096-F1
#
_entry.id   AF-A0A8E7B096-F1
#
_cell.length_a   1.000
_cell.length_b   1.000
_cell.length_c   1.000
_cell.angle_alpha   90.00
_cell.angle_beta   90.00
_cell.angle_gamma   90.00
#
_symmetry.space_group_name_H-M   'P 1'
#
loop_
_entity.id
_entity.type
_entity.pdbx_description
1 polymer ?
#
loop_
_entity_poly.entity_id
_entity_poly.type
_entity_poly.pdbx_seq_one_letter_code
_entity_poly.pdbx_strand_id
1 'polypeptide(L)'
;MAKKVQKKLPRRKEEFTYHGYKIDELREMSLQDLLPVMPSYARRKVNRGWTIGEEKLLSDIRSGGSRIRTHQRDMIILPEMIGREIEIYNGKEFIRVELQPESVFHYLGEFALTRRRVTHGSAGIGATRSSKFVPLK
;
A
#
# COMPACT_ATOMS: atom_id res chain seq x y z
N MET A 1 21.14 -11.44 39.29
CA MET A 1 19.96 -12.21 38.83
C MET A 1 19.56 -11.73 37.43
N ALA A 2 20.03 -12.41 36.38
CA ALA A 2 19.74 -12.03 35.00
C ALA A 2 18.33 -12.49 34.61
N LYS A 3 17.45 -11.55 34.26
CA LYS A 3 16.12 -11.85 33.72
C LYS A 3 16.32 -12.62 32.40
N LYS A 4 15.93 -13.90 32.37
CA LYS A 4 15.83 -14.69 31.14
C LYS A 4 14.85 -13.97 30.21
N VAL A 5 15.37 -13.34 29.16
CA VAL A 5 14.56 -12.90 28.02
C VAL A 5 14.03 -14.18 27.37
N GLN A 6 12.76 -14.50 27.62
CA GLN A 6 12.10 -15.56 26.89
C GLN A 6 12.14 -15.21 25.40
N LYS A 7 12.96 -15.94 24.64
CA LYS A 7 12.85 -15.93 23.18
C LYS A 7 11.46 -16.45 22.84
N LYS A 8 10.53 -15.54 22.53
CA LYS A 8 9.28 -15.93 21.87
C LYS A 8 9.68 -16.70 20.61
N LEU A 9 9.27 -17.97 20.50
CA LEU A 9 9.47 -18.73 19.28
C LEU A 9 8.93 -17.91 18.08
N PRO A 10 9.55 -17.99 16.90
CA PRO A 10 9.01 -17.33 15.72
C PRO A 10 7.59 -17.85 15.50
N ARG A 11 6.61 -16.92 15.52
CA ARG A 11 5.24 -17.22 15.12
C ARG A 11 5.32 -17.86 13.73
N ARG A 12 4.85 -19.11 13.62
CA ARG A 12 4.64 -19.79 12.34
C ARG A 12 3.86 -18.81 11.46
N LYS A 13 4.35 -18.46 10.26
CA LYS A 13 3.61 -17.61 9.32
C LYS A 13 2.31 -18.33 9.02
N GLU A 14 1.23 -17.91 9.65
CA GLU A 14 -0.12 -18.34 9.30
C GLU A 14 -0.38 -17.82 7.88
N GLU A 15 -0.94 -18.67 7.02
CA GLU A 15 -1.32 -18.27 5.66
C GLU A 15 -2.34 -17.15 5.77
N PHE A 16 -2.12 -16.04 5.08
CA PHE A 16 -3.04 -14.90 5.14
C PHE A 16 -4.39 -15.29 4.53
N THR A 17 -5.45 -15.13 5.30
CA THR A 17 -6.83 -15.31 4.87
C THR A 17 -7.61 -14.01 5.00
N TYR A 18 -8.38 -13.65 3.98
CA TYR A 18 -9.27 -12.49 4.01
C TYR A 18 -10.73 -12.96 4.06
N HIS A 19 -11.45 -12.64 5.13
CA HIS A 19 -12.82 -13.12 5.38
C HIS A 19 -13.00 -14.65 5.23
N GLY A 20 -11.96 -15.42 5.53
CA GLY A 20 -11.98 -16.88 5.44
C GLY A 20 -11.50 -17.45 4.10
N TYR A 21 -11.27 -16.61 3.10
CA TYR A 21 -10.73 -17.01 1.80
C TYR A 21 -9.21 -16.90 1.76
N LYS A 22 -8.56 -17.86 1.09
CA LYS A 22 -7.14 -17.77 0.76
C LYS A 22 -6.92 -16.81 -0.41
N ILE A 23 -5.68 -16.36 -0.57
CA ILE A 23 -5.34 -15.41 -1.62
C ILE A 23 -5.50 -15.99 -3.03
N ASP A 24 -5.19 -17.27 -3.19
CA ASP A 24 -5.33 -17.96 -4.48
C ASP A 24 -6.81 -18.10 -4.87
N GLU A 25 -7.66 -18.40 -3.90
CA GLU A 25 -9.12 -18.45 -4.09
C GLU A 25 -9.66 -17.08 -4.53
N LEU A 26 -9.24 -15.99 -3.87
CA LEU A 26 -9.64 -14.63 -4.22
C LEU A 26 -9.16 -14.19 -5.61
N ARG A 27 -8.06 -14.77 -6.11
CA ARG A 27 -7.55 -14.49 -7.46
C ARG A 27 -8.37 -15.17 -8.55
N GLU A 28 -8.96 -16.31 -8.24
CA GLU A 28 -9.79 -17.07 -9.18
C GLU A 28 -11.24 -16.56 -9.24
N MET A 29 -11.71 -15.91 -8.18
CA MET A 29 -13.07 -15.36 -8.11
C MET A 29 -13.30 -14.25 -9.15
N SER A 30 -14.53 -14.23 -9.69
CA SER A 30 -14.96 -13.16 -10.59
C SER A 30 -15.15 -11.84 -9.82
N LEU A 31 -15.11 -10.71 -10.54
CA LEU A 31 -15.41 -9.39 -9.95
C LEU A 31 -16.79 -9.35 -9.28
N GLN A 32 -17.78 -10.10 -9.77
CA GLN A 32 -19.13 -10.15 -9.19
C GLN A 32 -19.13 -10.86 -7.84
N ASP A 33 -18.39 -11.97 -7.74
CA ASP A 33 -18.29 -12.76 -6.51
C ASP A 33 -17.39 -12.08 -5.46
N LEU A 34 -16.48 -11.21 -5.91
CA LEU A 34 -15.63 -10.40 -5.02
C LEU A 34 -16.40 -9.23 -4.38
N LEU A 35 -17.47 -8.73 -5.01
CA LEU A 35 -18.21 -7.57 -4.49
C LEU A 35 -18.70 -7.76 -3.04
N PRO A 36 -19.36 -8.88 -2.66
CA PRO A 36 -19.79 -9.10 -1.27
C PRO A 36 -18.64 -9.15 -0.26
N VAL A 37 -17.47 -9.65 -0.68
CA VAL A 37 -16.27 -9.80 0.16
C VAL A 37 -15.58 -8.45 0.38
N MET A 38 -15.70 -7.53 -0.58
CA MET A 38 -15.05 -6.23 -0.53
C MET A 38 -15.63 -5.28 0.55
N PRO A 39 -14.79 -4.41 1.13
CA PRO A 39 -15.26 -3.27 1.93
C PRO A 39 -16.21 -2.36 1.15
N SER A 40 -17.04 -1.59 1.87
CA SER A 40 -18.08 -0.74 1.28
C SER A 40 -17.54 0.30 0.30
N TYR A 41 -16.38 0.91 0.59
CA TYR A 41 -15.74 1.88 -0.30
C TYR A 41 -15.24 1.23 -1.59
N ALA A 42 -14.73 0.00 -1.51
CA ALA A 42 -14.22 -0.73 -2.65
C ALA A 42 -15.36 -1.15 -3.59
N ARG A 43 -16.45 -1.70 -3.02
CA ARG A 43 -17.70 -1.96 -3.76
C ARG A 43 -18.23 -0.73 -4.48
N ARG A 44 -18.28 0.42 -3.78
CA ARG A 44 -18.77 1.68 -4.36
C ARG A 44 -17.93 2.11 -5.56
N LYS A 45 -16.60 1.98 -5.48
CA LYS A 45 -15.69 2.34 -6.58
C LYS A 45 -15.89 1.40 -7.77
N VAL A 46 -15.93 0.09 -7.56
CA VAL A 46 -16.18 -0.90 -8.62
C VAL A 46 -17.53 -0.66 -9.29
N ASN A 47 -18.59 -0.41 -8.52
CA ASN A 47 -19.92 -0.13 -9.07
C ASN A 47 -20.00 1.17 -9.86
N ARG A 48 -19.14 2.15 -9.57
CA ARG A 48 -19.04 3.40 -10.34
C ARG A 48 -18.21 3.24 -11.61
N GLY A 49 -17.42 2.18 -11.70
CA GLY A 49 -16.50 1.93 -12.80
C GLY A 49 -15.11 2.52 -12.58
N TRP A 50 -14.19 2.05 -13.41
CA TRP A 50 -12.80 2.49 -13.44
C TRP A 50 -12.65 3.71 -14.35
N THR A 51 -11.67 4.55 -14.05
CA THR A 51 -11.24 5.62 -14.95
C THR A 51 -10.34 5.05 -16.04
N ILE A 52 -10.20 5.75 -17.17
CA ILE A 52 -9.33 5.36 -18.29
C ILE A 52 -7.89 5.08 -17.82
N GLY A 53 -7.39 5.85 -16.85
CA GLY A 53 -6.06 5.65 -16.28
C GLY A 53 -5.94 4.36 -15.46
N GLU A 54 -7.00 3.98 -14.74
CA GLU A 54 -7.06 2.74 -13.96
C GLU A 54 -7.21 1.52 -14.87
N GLU A 55 -8.00 1.62 -15.95
CA GLU A 55 -8.11 0.57 -16.97
C GLU A 55 -6.77 0.31 -17.67
N LYS A 56 -6.05 1.38 -18.02
CA LYS A 56 -4.70 1.26 -18.57
C LYS A 56 -3.76 0.54 -17.60
N LEU A 57 -3.79 0.91 -16.31
CA LEU A 57 -2.98 0.26 -15.30
C LEU A 57 -3.30 -1.24 -15.17
N LEU A 58 -4.57 -1.61 -15.20
CA LEU A 58 -4.99 -3.02 -15.19
C LEU A 58 -4.49 -3.78 -16.42
N SER A 59 -4.57 -3.17 -17.60
CA SER A 59 -4.02 -3.74 -18.84
C SER A 59 -2.52 -3.96 -18.74
N ASP A 60 -1.78 -2.96 -18.24
CA ASP A 60 -0.33 -3.03 -18.07
C ASP A 60 0.07 -4.14 -17.08
N ILE A 61 -0.67 -4.28 -15.97
CA ILE A 61 -0.47 -5.36 -14.99
C ILE A 61 -0.69 -6.74 -15.61
N ARG A 62 -1.75 -6.90 -16.40
CA ARG A 62 -2.07 -8.16 -17.09
C ARG A 62 -1.07 -8.51 -18.18
N SER A 63 -0.51 -7.50 -18.85
CA SER A 63 0.54 -7.69 -19.87
C SER A 63 1.86 -8.21 -19.28
N GLY A 64 2.05 -8.12 -17.95
CA GLY A 64 3.23 -8.65 -17.27
C GLY A 64 4.50 -7.83 -17.48
N GLY A 65 4.37 -6.53 -17.77
CA GLY A 65 5.51 -5.62 -17.90
C GLY A 65 6.37 -5.58 -16.62
N SER A 66 7.69 -5.52 -16.78
CA SER A 66 8.66 -5.59 -15.67
C SER A 66 8.73 -4.33 -14.79
N ARG A 67 8.25 -3.18 -15.29
CA ARG A 67 8.20 -1.92 -14.54
C ARG A 67 6.87 -1.22 -14.76
N ILE A 68 6.01 -1.24 -13.75
CA ILE A 68 4.69 -0.63 -13.79
C ILE A 68 4.74 0.66 -12.97
N ARG A 69 4.70 1.80 -13.66
CA ARG A 69 4.67 3.14 -13.05
C ARG A 69 3.26 3.70 -13.08
N THR A 70 2.78 4.18 -11.94
CA THR A 70 1.43 4.73 -11.84
C THR A 70 1.40 6.07 -11.11
N HIS A 71 0.56 6.96 -11.64
CA HIS A 71 0.10 8.17 -10.95
C HIS A 71 -1.28 7.96 -10.31
N GLN A 72 -1.97 6.87 -10.64
CA GLN A 72 -3.30 6.56 -10.13
C GLN A 72 -3.16 6.04 -8.70
N ARG A 73 -3.27 6.95 -7.73
CA ARG A 73 -3.22 6.64 -6.29
C ARG A 73 -4.57 6.18 -5.73
N ASP A 74 -5.64 6.44 -6.47
CA ASP A 74 -7.02 6.15 -6.08
C ASP A 74 -7.47 4.74 -6.50
N MET A 75 -6.57 3.98 -7.13
CA MET A 75 -6.83 2.60 -7.52
C MET A 75 -6.83 1.68 -6.30
N ILE A 76 -7.77 0.75 -6.28
CA ILE A 76 -7.87 -0.29 -5.26
C ILE A 76 -7.02 -1.48 -5.66
N ILE A 77 -6.30 -2.05 -4.72
CA ILE A 77 -5.52 -3.27 -4.93
C ILE A 77 -6.48 -4.45 -5.09
N LEU A 78 -6.51 -5.01 -6.29
CA LEU A 78 -7.24 -6.24 -6.60
C LEU A 78 -6.37 -7.48 -6.30
N PRO A 79 -6.98 -8.64 -6.01
CA PRO A 79 -6.25 -9.89 -5.79
C PRO A 79 -5.28 -10.29 -6.92
N GLU A 80 -5.61 -9.93 -8.16
CA GLU A 80 -4.74 -10.13 -9.34
C GLU A 80 -3.37 -9.40 -9.23
N MET A 81 -3.30 -8.32 -8.46
CA MET A 81 -2.10 -7.46 -8.36
C MET A 81 -1.09 -7.94 -7.32
N ILE A 82 -1.45 -8.92 -6.49
CA ILE A 82 -0.65 -9.34 -5.35
C ILE A 82 0.60 -10.10 -5.81
N GLY A 83 1.75 -9.78 -5.21
CA GLY A 83 3.06 -10.27 -5.65
C GLY A 83 3.63 -9.53 -6.85
N ARG A 84 2.97 -8.45 -7.32
CA ARG A 84 3.55 -7.51 -8.29
C ARG A 84 4.18 -6.34 -7.55
N GLU A 85 5.20 -5.78 -8.18
CA GLU A 85 5.84 -4.55 -7.73
C GLU A 85 5.33 -3.38 -8.57
N ILE A 86 4.85 -2.34 -7.89
CA ILE A 86 4.31 -1.15 -8.52
C ILE A 86 5.08 0.07 -8.04
N GLU A 87 5.47 0.93 -8.98
CA GLU A 87 6.08 2.22 -8.74
C GLU A 87 5.00 3.29 -8.64
N ILE A 88 4.70 3.76 -7.42
CA ILE A 88 3.62 4.70 -7.12
C ILE A 88 4.19 6.10 -6.97
N TYR A 89 3.65 7.06 -7.71
CA TYR A 89 4.08 8.45 -7.62
C TYR A 89 3.64 9.11 -6.30
N ASN A 90 4.57 9.74 -5.58
CA ASN A 90 4.28 10.43 -4.31
C ASN A 90 4.15 11.97 -4.43
N GLY A 91 4.27 12.52 -5.64
CA GLY A 91 4.31 13.96 -5.88
C GLY A 91 5.71 14.50 -6.22
N LYS A 92 6.75 13.69 -6.03
CA LYS A 92 8.15 14.04 -6.34
C LYS A 92 8.89 12.89 -7.03
N GLU A 93 8.76 11.68 -6.50
CA GLU A 93 9.50 10.49 -6.90
C GLU A 93 8.53 9.30 -6.98
N PHE A 94 8.93 8.27 -7.71
CA PHE A 94 8.22 6.99 -7.75
C PHE A 94 8.77 6.07 -6.66
N ILE A 95 7.90 5.67 -5.73
CA ILE A 95 8.23 4.71 -4.69
C ILE A 95 7.86 3.32 -5.19
N ARG A 96 8.84 2.41 -5.25
CA ARG A 96 8.60 1.00 -5.58
C ARG A 96 8.04 0.30 -4.35
N VAL A 97 6.87 -0.30 -4.51
CA VAL A 97 6.15 -1.03 -3.47
C VAL A 97 5.84 -2.43 -3.98
N GLU A 98 6.24 -3.44 -3.23
CA GLU A 98 5.82 -4.83 -3.44
C GLU A 98 4.48 -5.05 -2.75
N LEU A 99 3.47 -5.50 -3.49
CA LEU A 99 2.13 -5.72 -2.96
C LEU A 99 2.06 -7.05 -2.20
N GLN A 100 1.97 -6.95 -0.88
CA GLN A 100 1.80 -8.10 0.00
C GLN A 100 0.32 -8.54 0.04
N PRO A 101 0.02 -9.81 0.38
CA PRO A 101 -1.35 -10.29 0.54
C PRO A 101 -2.17 -9.48 1.57
N GLU A 102 -1.53 -8.93 2.60
CA GLU A 102 -2.18 -8.11 3.62
C GLU A 102 -2.75 -6.80 3.05
N SER A 103 -2.32 -6.39 1.87
CA SER A 103 -2.68 -5.13 1.21
C SER A 103 -3.96 -5.22 0.35
N VAL A 104 -4.67 -6.36 0.33
CA VAL A 104 -5.88 -6.52 -0.50
C VAL A 104 -6.92 -5.45 -0.16
N PHE A 105 -7.54 -4.88 -1.19
CA PHE A 105 -8.59 -3.84 -1.10
C PHE A 105 -8.18 -2.51 -0.49
N HIS A 106 -6.91 -2.30 -0.13
CA HIS A 106 -6.39 -0.99 0.21
C HIS A 106 -6.18 -0.13 -1.05
N TYR A 107 -6.12 1.19 -0.88
CA TYR A 107 -5.75 2.07 -1.99
C TYR A 107 -4.23 2.09 -2.21
N LEU A 108 -3.80 2.14 -3.48
CA LEU A 108 -2.37 2.26 -3.82
C LEU A 108 -1.73 3.48 -3.14
N GLY A 109 -2.46 4.59 -3.03
CA GLY A 109 -1.98 5.81 -2.38
C GLY A 109 -1.58 5.63 -0.91
N GLU A 110 -2.10 4.62 -0.20
CA GLU A 110 -1.76 4.37 1.21
C GLU A 110 -0.30 3.92 1.38
N PHE A 111 0.27 3.25 0.39
CA PHE A 111 1.62 2.71 0.43
C PHE A 111 2.71 3.72 0.06
N ALA A 112 2.32 4.87 -0.50
CA ALA A 112 3.26 5.91 -0.94
C ALA A 112 3.02 7.21 -0.16
N LEU A 113 3.80 7.42 0.90
CA LEU A 113 3.74 8.65 1.71
C LEU A 113 4.06 9.89 0.86
N THR A 114 3.14 10.85 0.83
CA THR A 114 3.30 12.12 0.10
C THR A 114 4.12 13.15 0.86
N ARG A 115 4.27 12.97 2.17
CA ARG A 115 4.96 13.89 3.07
C ARG A 115 5.98 13.16 3.91
N ARG A 116 7.05 13.87 4.27
CA ARG A 116 8.04 13.39 5.23
C ARG A 116 7.46 13.49 6.64
N ARG A 117 7.74 12.51 7.49
CA ARG A 117 7.41 12.59 8.92
C ARG A 117 8.29 13.67 9.55
N VAL A 118 7.66 14.69 10.12
CA VAL A 118 8.36 15.71 10.90
C VAL A 118 8.50 15.19 12.32
N THR A 119 9.74 15.15 12.82
CA THR A 119 10.05 14.88 14.22
C THR A 119 10.46 16.19 14.88
N HIS A 120 9.86 16.50 16.03
CA HIS A 120 10.28 17.67 16.81
C HIS A 120 11.67 17.37 17.39
N GLY A 121 12.68 18.08 16.91
CA GLY A 121 14.00 18.11 17.52
C GLY A 121 14.12 19.27 18.51
N SER A 122 15.22 19.30 19.25
CA SER A 122 15.62 20.48 20.01
C SER A 122 15.71 21.69 19.08
N ALA A 123 15.27 22.87 19.54
CA ALA A 123 15.38 24.10 18.77
C ALA A 123 16.83 24.33 18.32
N GLY A 124 17.07 24.42 17.02
CA GLY A 124 18.37 24.76 16.44
C GLY A 124 19.13 23.65 15.71
N ILE A 125 18.82 22.36 15.93
CA ILE A 125 19.53 21.27 15.23
C ILE A 125 18.55 20.50 14.35
N GLY A 126 18.55 20.81 13.05
CA GLY A 126 17.90 20.03 12.00
C GLY A 126 16.51 20.48 11.54
N ALA A 127 16.05 21.68 11.89
CA ALA A 127 14.70 22.15 11.54
C ALA A 127 14.64 23.06 10.30
N THR A 128 13.45 23.03 9.69
CA THR A 128 13.02 23.72 8.46
C THR A 128 13.14 25.24 8.56
N ARG A 129 12.90 25.96 7.45
CA ARG A 129 13.07 27.42 7.27
C ARG A 129 12.64 28.33 8.44
N SER A 130 11.73 27.87 9.32
CA SER A 130 11.24 28.55 10.52
C SER A 130 12.14 28.47 11.76
N SER A 131 13.12 27.57 11.83
CA SER A 131 14.05 27.45 12.97
C SER A 131 15.40 28.11 12.73
N LYS A 132 15.52 28.94 11.68
CA LYS A 132 16.80 29.57 11.29
C LYS A 132 17.35 30.53 12.35
N PHE A 133 16.52 31.02 13.27
CA PHE A 133 16.95 31.97 14.28
C PHE A 133 16.69 31.42 15.68
N VAL A 134 17.74 30.85 16.26
CA VAL A 134 17.86 30.67 17.71
C VAL A 134 18.70 31.86 18.18
N PRO A 135 18.17 32.77 19.01
CA PRO A 135 18.98 33.81 19.62
C PRO A 135 19.98 33.14 20.56
N LEU A 136 21.25 33.06 20.15
CA LEU A 136 22.33 32.72 21.06
C LEU A 136 22.52 33.92 22.00
N LYS A 137 22.45 33.66 23.31
CA LYS A 137 22.80 34.64 24.34
C LYS A 137 24.31 34.66 24.52
#